data_AF-W6UZ47-F1
#
_entry.id   AF-W6UZ47-F1
#
_cell.length_a   1.000
_cell.length_b   1.000
_cell.length_c   1.000
_cell.angle_alpha   90.00
_cell.angle_beta   90.00
_cell.angle_gamma   90.00
#
_symmetry.space_group_name_H-M   'P 1'
#
loop_
_entity.id
_entity.type
_entity.pdbx_description
1 polymer ?
#
loop_
_entity_poly.entity_id
_entity_poly.type
_entity_poly.pdbx_seq_one_letter_code
_entity_poly.pdbx_strand_id
1 'polypeptide(L)'
;MQSDFLFQCEHIPGRQFRSGSYKCMCRQGFEYPLNDLTWFFDGETMEKEYELKMSGQPSRYDLLKCRQGHAMTVQVSMVLILVIAYIVAFF
;
A
#
# COMPACT_ATOMS: atom_id res chain seq x y z
N MET A 1 5.67 -8.31 -11.46
CA MET A 1 5.49 -7.01 -12.16
C MET A 1 4.09 -6.39 -11.91
N GLN A 2 3.49 -6.58 -10.72
CA GLN A 2 2.14 -6.07 -10.37
C GLN A 2 2.18 -5.20 -9.09
N SER A 3 3.35 -5.04 -8.46
CA SER A 3 3.52 -4.38 -7.16
C SER A 3 3.84 -2.88 -7.24
N ASP A 4 4.36 -2.40 -8.38
CA ASP A 4 4.94 -1.05 -8.49
C ASP A 4 3.89 0.07 -8.55
N PHE A 5 2.59 -0.27 -8.69
CA PHE A 5 1.51 0.72 -8.66
C PHE A 5 0.98 1.01 -7.25
N LEU A 6 1.40 0.27 -6.22
CA LEU A 6 0.85 0.37 -4.86
C LEU A 6 1.55 1.42 -3.99
N PHE A 7 2.78 1.79 -4.35
CA PHE A 7 3.59 2.77 -3.64
C PHE A 7 4.17 3.81 -4.62
N GLN A 8 4.64 4.92 -4.08
CA GLN A 8 5.31 6.01 -4.78
C GLN A 8 6.64 6.27 -4.11
N CYS A 9 7.74 6.24 -4.87
CA CYS A 9 9.09 6.46 -4.33
C CYS A 9 9.63 7.83 -4.73
N GLU A 10 10.31 8.47 -3.79
CA GLU A 10 10.93 9.78 -3.95
C GLU A 10 12.32 9.79 -3.30
N HIS A 11 13.24 10.57 -3.86
CA HIS A 11 14.57 10.74 -3.29
C HIS A 11 14.52 11.47 -1.95
N ILE A 12 15.37 11.06 -1.00
CA ILE A 12 15.42 11.69 0.31
C ILE A 12 16.35 12.91 0.25
N PRO A 13 15.85 14.15 0.49
CA PRO A 13 16.71 15.33 0.47
C PRO A 13 17.77 15.24 1.58
N GLY A 14 19.00 15.64 1.26
CA GLY A 14 20.13 15.60 2.19
C GLY A 14 20.91 14.26 2.20
N ARG A 15 20.42 13.22 1.54
CA ARG A 15 21.23 12.02 1.22
C ARG A 15 21.92 12.22 -0.14
N GLN A 16 23.10 11.63 -0.33
CA GLN A 16 23.76 11.60 -1.64
C GLN A 16 22.97 10.72 -2.62
N PHE A 17 23.08 10.99 -3.92
CA PHE A 17 22.46 10.16 -4.95
C PHE A 17 23.17 8.80 -5.03
N ARG A 18 22.74 7.86 -4.18
CA ARG A 18 23.25 6.49 -4.05
C ARG A 18 22.09 5.52 -3.94
N SER A 19 22.36 4.24 -4.20
CA SER A 19 21.41 3.13 -3.96
C SER A 19 20.89 3.21 -2.52
N GLY A 20 19.60 2.95 -2.33
CA GLY A 20 18.93 3.11 -1.03
C GLY A 20 18.61 4.55 -0.58
N SER A 21 19.05 5.61 -1.27
CA SER A 21 18.75 7.01 -0.91
C SER A 21 17.34 7.49 -1.31
N TYR A 22 16.34 6.63 -1.24
CA TYR A 22 14.95 6.96 -1.53
C TYR A 22 14.03 6.44 -0.44
N LYS A 23 12.84 7.02 -0.35
CA LYS A 23 11.75 6.55 0.50
C LYS A 23 10.57 6.19 -0.39
N CYS A 24 9.87 5.11 -0.05
CA CYS A 24 8.66 4.70 -0.75
C CYS A 24 7.45 4.77 0.19
N MET A 25 6.39 5.45 -0.25
CA MET A 25 5.18 5.67 0.53
C MET A 25 4.00 5.02 -0.18
N CYS A 26 3.05 4.46 0.58
CA CYS A 26 1.87 3.85 -0.01
C CYS A 26 0.98 4.90 -0.68
N ARG A 27 0.40 4.55 -1.83
CA ARG A 27 -0.55 5.44 -2.52
C ARG A 27 -1.86 5.53 -1.75
N GLN A 28 -2.65 6.57 -2.03
CA GLN A 28 -3.99 6.71 -1.46
C GLN A 28 -4.84 5.45 -1.72
N GLY A 29 -5.56 5.00 -0.68
CA GLY A 29 -6.30 3.73 -0.71
C GLY A 29 -5.49 2.51 -0.27
N PHE A 30 -4.20 2.66 -0.01
CA PHE A 30 -3.33 1.64 0.56
C PHE A 30 -2.71 2.13 1.87
N GLU A 31 -2.47 1.20 2.79
CA GLU A 31 -1.94 1.49 4.11
C GLU A 31 -0.59 0.81 4.34
N TYR A 32 0.23 1.48 5.14
CA TYR A 32 1.49 0.94 5.64
C TYR A 32 1.17 -0.11 6.72
N PRO A 33 1.55 -1.39 6.54
CA PRO A 33 1.07 -2.47 7.40
C PRO A 33 1.85 -2.61 8.72
N LEU A 34 3.03 -2.01 8.84
CA LEU A 34 3.90 -2.14 10.01
C LEU A 34 3.57 -1.04 11.03
N ASN A 35 3.55 -1.38 12.32
CA ASN A 35 3.24 -0.43 13.40
C ASN A 35 4.52 0.22 13.94
N ASP A 36 5.29 0.83 13.04
CA ASP A 36 6.54 1.53 13.36
C ASP A 36 6.29 3.05 13.51
N LEU A 37 7.28 3.79 14.02
CA LEU A 37 7.20 5.26 14.11
C LEU A 37 7.22 5.95 12.73
N THR A 38 7.52 5.19 11.66
CA THR A 38 7.63 5.67 10.28
C THR A 38 6.51 5.10 9.41
N TRP A 39 5.99 5.91 8.50
CA TRP A 39 4.89 5.57 7.58
C TRP A 39 5.36 5.35 6.13
N PHE A 40 6.65 5.08 5.95
CA PHE A 40 7.30 4.88 4.65
C PHE A 40 8.33 3.75 4.75
N PHE A 41 8.64 3.12 3.61
CA PHE A 41 9.72 2.15 3.49
C PHE A 41 11.03 2.87 3.13
N ASP A 42 12.10 2.61 3.88
CA ASP A 42 13.46 3.09 3.56
C ASP A 42 14.05 2.23 2.43
N GLY A 43 14.57 2.87 1.38
CA GLY A 43 15.13 2.21 0.22
C GLY A 43 16.31 1.30 0.56
N GLU A 44 17.14 1.69 1.53
CA GLU A 44 18.28 0.85 1.97
C GLU A 44 17.80 -0.49 2.54
N THR A 45 16.75 -0.46 3.35
CA THR A 45 16.17 -1.70 3.92
C THR A 45 15.52 -2.54 2.83
N MET A 46 14.82 -1.89 1.89
CA MET A 46 14.13 -2.60 0.81
C MET A 46 15.12 -3.33 -0.11
N GLU A 47 16.21 -2.68 -0.50
CA GLU A 47 17.27 -3.27 -1.33
C GLU A 47 17.97 -4.42 -0.60
N LYS A 48 18.33 -4.23 0.68
CA LYS A 48 19.00 -5.27 1.46
C LYS A 48 18.13 -6.53 1.60
N GLU A 49 16.85 -6.37 1.94
CA GLU A 49 15.92 -7.50 2.04
C GLU A 49 15.67 -8.17 0.68
N TYR A 50 15.76 -7.41 -0.41
CA TYR A 50 15.66 -7.93 -1.76
C TYR A 50 16.87 -8.77 -2.15
N GLU A 51 18.09 -8.34 -1.81
CA GLU A 51 19.32 -9.13 -2.01
C GLU A 51 19.28 -10.44 -1.22
N LEU A 52 18.79 -10.40 0.03
CA LEU A 52 18.56 -11.61 0.83
C LEU A 52 17.55 -12.54 0.16
N LYS A 53 16.45 -11.99 -0.39
CA LYS A 53 15.46 -12.76 -1.15
C LYS A 53 16.08 -13.42 -2.39
N MET A 54 16.89 -12.68 -3.15
CA MET A 54 17.56 -13.20 -4.35
C MET A 54 18.57 -14.29 -4.03
N SER A 55 19.30 -14.15 -2.92
CA SER A 55 20.30 -15.14 -2.48
C SER A 55 19.69 -16.39 -1.83
N GLY A 56 18.35 -16.48 -1.75
CA GLY A 56 17.64 -17.59 -1.13
C GLY A 56 17.74 -17.62 0.39
N GLN A 57 18.16 -16.51 1.01
CA GLN A 57 18.23 -16.36 2.46
C GLN A 57 16.86 -15.97 3.02
N PRO A 58 16.59 -16.24 4.31
CA PRO A 58 15.37 -15.77 4.93
C PRO A 58 15.33 -14.24 4.90
N SER A 59 14.34 -13.67 4.20
CA SER A 59 14.14 -12.23 4.07
C SER A 59 12.71 -11.84 4.41
N ARG A 60 12.54 -10.61 4.88
CA ARG A 60 11.25 -10.00 5.21
C ARG A 60 10.70 -9.17 4.04
N TYR A 61 11.28 -9.30 2.85
CA TYR A 61 10.90 -8.53 1.67
C TYR A 61 9.40 -8.66 1.33
N ASP A 62 8.79 -9.83 1.58
CA ASP A 62 7.37 -10.03 1.31
C ASP A 62 6.41 -9.26 2.24
N LEU A 63 6.93 -8.73 3.36
CA LEU A 63 6.21 -7.86 4.28
C LEU A 63 6.35 -6.38 3.91
N LEU A 64 7.37 -6.02 3.12
CA LEU A 64 7.64 -4.66 2.65
C LEU A 64 6.74 -4.29 1.46
N LYS A 65 5.43 -4.49 1.63
CA LYS A 65 4.40 -4.19 0.63
C LYS A 65 3.24 -3.45 1.28
N CYS A 66 2.62 -2.55 0.54
CA CYS A 66 1.43 -1.87 1.02
C CYS A 66 0.25 -2.85 1.12
N ARG A 67 -0.59 -2.69 2.15
CA ARG A 67 -1.86 -3.42 2.28
C ARG A 67 -2.97 -2.59 1.64
N GLN A 68 -3.98 -3.24 1.06
CA GLN A 68 -5.19 -2.55 0.65
C GLN A 68 -5.82 -1.92 1.89
N GLY A 69 -5.91 -0.59 1.90
CA GLY A 69 -6.62 0.10 2.95
C GLY A 69 -8.08 -0.31 2.89
N HIS A 70 -8.71 -0.52 4.04
CA HIS A 70 -10.15 -0.72 4.11
C HIS A 70 -10.87 0.60 3.76
N ALA A 71 -10.82 1.00 2.49
CA ALA A 71 -11.86 1.84 1.93
C ALA A 71 -13.14 1.03 2.09
N MET A 72 -13.99 1.48 3.00
CA MET A 72 -15.27 0.88 3.38
C MET A 72 -15.93 0.28 2.13
N THR A 73 -15.97 -1.05 2.03
CA THR A 73 -16.92 -1.68 1.13
C THR A 73 -18.28 -1.32 1.71
N VAL A 74 -18.91 -0.25 1.21
CA VAL A 74 -20.28 0.08 1.58
C VAL A 74 -21.07 -1.18 1.26
N GLN A 75 -21.52 -1.89 2.30
CA GLN A 75 -22.37 -3.06 2.12
C GLN A 75 -23.74 -2.51 1.73
N VAL A 76 -23.89 -2.24 0.44
CA VAL A 76 -25.13 -1.77 -0.14
C VAL A 76 -26.12 -2.92 -0.10
N SER A 77 -27.11 -2.84 0.79
CA SER A 77 -28.20 -3.80 0.82
C SER A 77 -29.10 -3.58 -0.39
N MET A 78 -29.14 -4.58 -1.29
CA MET A 78 -30.00 -4.57 -2.47
C MET A 78 -31.48 -4.37 -2.13
N VAL A 79 -31.91 -4.81 -0.93
CA VAL A 79 -33.29 -4.65 -0.45
C VAL A 79 -33.65 -3.18 -0.25
N LEU A 80 -32.74 -2.39 0.36
CA LEU A 80 -32.99 -0.97 0.62
C LEU A 80 -33.11 -0.18 -0.70
N ILE A 81 -32.29 -0.50 -1.71
CA ILE A 81 -32.37 0.14 -3.03
C ILE A 81 -33.74 -0.13 -3.66
N LEU A 82 -34.21 -1.38 -3.64
CA LEU A 82 -35.49 -1.75 -4.24
C LEU A 82 -36.67 -1.08 -3.54
N VAL A 83 -36.64 -0.97 -2.21
CA VAL A 83 -37.69 -0.28 -1.44
C VAL A 83 -37.73 1.21 -1.79
N ILE A 84 -36.58 1.88 -1.85
CA ILE A 84 -36.51 3.30 -2.23
C ILE A 84 -37.00 3.51 -3.66
N ALA A 85 -36.56 2.66 -4.60
CA ALA A 85 -36.99 2.74 -6.00
C ALA A 85 -38.51 2.55 -6.15
N TYR A 86 -39.09 1.61 -5.40
CA TYR A 86 -40.54 1.41 -5.38
C TYR A 86 -41.28 2.64 -4.84
N ILE A 87 -40.82 3.21 -3.73
CA ILE A 87 -41.44 4.40 -3.13
C ILE A 87 -41.41 5.57 -4.12
N VAL A 88 -40.28 5.83 -4.79
CA VAL A 88 -40.16 6.92 -5.77
C VAL A 88 -40.98 6.68 -7.05
N ALA A 89 -41.16 5.41 -7.45
CA ALA A 89 -41.93 5.09 -8.66
C ALA A 89 -43.45 5.13 -8.45
N PHE A 90 -43.92 4.95 -7.21
CA PHE A 90 -45.33 4.83 -6.85
C PHE A 90 -45.89 6.02 -6.05
N PHE A 91 -45.07 7.06 -5.81
CA PHE A 91 -45.47 8.33 -5.21
C PHE A 91 -45.12 9.48 -6.16
#